data_AF-W2S5U8-F1
#
_entry.id   AF-W2S5U8-F1
#
_cell.length_a   1.000
_cell.length_b   1.000
_cell.length_c   1.000
_cell.angle_alpha   90.00
_cell.angle_beta   90.00
_cell.angle_gamma   90.00
#
_symmetry.space_group_name_H-M   'P 1'
#
loop_
_entity.id
_entity.type
_entity.pdbx_description
1 polymer ?
#
loop_
_entity_poly.entity_id
_entity_poly.type
_entity_poly.pdbx_seq_one_letter_code
_entity_poly.pdbx_strand_id
1 'polypeptide(L)'
;MRLLPVLALTGTALAQGGVFDQFNSWFSNIKNQISNTLPNPVDAGASALAAEVVQPLGMQNWKQHIWPKPDEAQEWLVYVTGGNKTCFGRCGNPNAVWNLSVPLLTALPQPRDKPTLKLGTIDCEANEILCTAWSAGPPAIWHFLTPATSSNPDAASDLRIIRLNSTTVTTEDIVSIPSTSTSRYQKYTPYEGMLHPIDGTFQKFGLTIPFGYALWALGAVPSWLMMLVISFASRQIMSKRMAESPGVPAGGAPGGQPAAAPAAAAGKGSPAQAGKKDKKKR
;
A
#
# COMPACT_ATOMS: atom_id res chain seq x y z
N MET A 1 63.34 -8.48 19.83
CA MET A 1 62.09 -8.09 20.50
C MET A 1 61.70 -6.72 19.95
N ARG A 2 60.58 -6.45 19.28
CA ARG A 2 59.38 -7.20 18.90
C ARG A 2 59.00 -6.75 17.48
N LEU A 3 58.67 -7.72 16.63
CA LEU A 3 57.98 -7.52 15.34
C LEU A 3 56.54 -7.06 15.61
N LEU A 4 56.05 -6.09 14.84
CA LEU A 4 54.61 -5.84 14.67
C LEU A 4 54.31 -5.85 13.15
N PRO A 5 53.41 -6.73 12.69
CA PRO A 5 53.10 -6.87 11.28
C PRO A 5 51.95 -5.96 10.83
N VAL A 6 52.09 -5.58 9.56
CA VAL A 6 51.13 -5.12 8.54
C VAL A 6 49.67 -5.48 8.80
N LEU A 7 48.79 -4.48 8.60
CA LEU A 7 47.43 -4.68 8.06
C LEU A 7 47.07 -3.49 7.16
N ALA A 8 47.53 -3.57 5.91
CA ALA A 8 47.01 -2.78 4.81
C ALA A 8 45.63 -3.36 4.44
N LEU A 9 44.57 -2.61 4.71
CA LEU A 9 43.23 -2.90 4.20
C LEU A 9 43.19 -2.55 2.70
N THR A 10 43.51 -3.54 1.86
CA THR A 10 43.32 -3.45 0.41
C THR A 10 41.83 -3.56 0.07
N GLY A 11 41.25 -2.45 -0.36
CA GLY A 11 39.88 -2.33 -0.86
C GLY A 11 39.69 -2.91 -2.27
N THR A 12 39.91 -4.21 -2.45
CA THR A 12 39.59 -4.91 -3.71
C THR A 12 39.00 -6.29 -3.40
N ALA A 13 37.67 -6.35 -3.20
CA ALA A 13 36.95 -7.61 -3.11
C ALA A 13 35.54 -7.52 -3.75
N LEU A 14 35.41 -6.85 -4.90
CA LEU A 14 34.14 -6.79 -5.66
C LEU A 14 34.24 -7.38 -7.08
N ALA A 15 35.24 -8.22 -7.37
CA ALA A 15 35.41 -8.77 -8.71
C ALA A 15 35.96 -10.20 -8.73
N GLN A 16 35.32 -11.16 -8.05
CA GLN A 16 35.58 -12.58 -8.28
C GLN A 16 34.27 -13.37 -8.21
N GLY A 17 33.98 -14.15 -9.26
CA GLY A 17 32.77 -14.95 -9.43
C GLY A 17 32.46 -15.97 -8.32
N GLY A 18 33.37 -16.16 -7.36
CA GLY A 18 33.12 -16.98 -6.16
C GLY A 18 32.11 -16.39 -5.18
N VAL A 19 31.88 -15.07 -5.17
CA VAL A 19 30.86 -14.44 -4.31
C VAL A 19 29.46 -14.85 -4.76
N PHE A 20 29.22 -14.97 -6.07
CA PHE A 20 27.93 -15.42 -6.60
C PHE A 20 27.65 -16.90 -6.30
N ASP A 21 28.66 -17.77 -6.37
CA ASP A 21 28.51 -19.18 -5.97
C ASP A 21 28.31 -19.34 -4.45
N GLN A 22 29.00 -18.53 -3.65
CA GLN A 22 28.81 -18.50 -2.19
C GLN A 22 27.43 -17.93 -1.82
N PHE A 23 26.91 -16.97 -2.59
CA PHE A 23 25.53 -16.47 -2.45
C PHE A 23 24.48 -17.48 -2.93
N ASN A 24 24.68 -18.21 -4.02
CA ASN A 24 23.77 -19.27 -4.47
C ASN A 24 23.76 -20.46 -3.50
N SER A 25 24.93 -20.82 -2.95
CA SER A 25 25.08 -21.78 -1.86
C SER A 25 24.35 -21.31 -0.60
N TRP A 26 24.48 -20.03 -0.24
CA TRP A 26 23.73 -19.41 0.87
C TRP A 26 22.22 -19.38 0.60
N PHE A 27 21.79 -19.11 -0.63
CA PHE A 27 20.38 -19.03 -1.02
C PHE A 27 19.69 -20.40 -1.01
N SER A 28 20.38 -21.47 -1.41
CA SER A 28 19.86 -22.83 -1.31
C SER A 28 19.71 -23.27 0.16
N ASN A 29 20.63 -22.86 1.03
CA ASN A 29 20.48 -23.03 2.49
C ASN A 29 19.28 -22.23 3.04
N ILE A 30 19.04 -21.03 2.53
CA ILE A 30 17.89 -20.19 2.92
C ILE A 30 16.56 -20.75 2.43
N LYS A 31 16.47 -21.22 1.18
CA LYS A 31 15.25 -21.84 0.65
C LYS A 31 14.81 -23.03 1.51
N ASN A 32 15.77 -23.76 2.07
CA ASN A 32 15.50 -24.85 3.01
C ASN A 32 15.14 -24.36 4.43
N GLN A 33 15.66 -23.21 4.86
CA GLN A 33 15.42 -22.63 6.19
C GLN A 33 14.14 -21.78 6.30
N ILE A 34 13.67 -21.14 5.22
CA ILE A 34 12.39 -20.39 5.19
C ILE A 34 11.18 -21.32 5.41
N SER A 35 11.34 -22.63 5.16
CA SER A 35 10.37 -23.66 5.55
C SER A 35 10.14 -23.75 7.06
N ASN A 36 11.03 -23.18 7.89
CA ASN A 36 10.98 -23.26 9.35
C ASN A 36 10.94 -21.88 10.00
N THR A 37 9.81 -21.60 10.64
CA THR A 37 9.42 -20.37 11.33
C THR A 37 10.24 -20.08 12.60
N LEU A 38 11.47 -19.55 12.49
CA LEU A 38 12.24 -18.91 13.58
C LEU A 38 13.16 -17.79 13.02
N PRO A 39 13.36 -16.67 13.75
CA PRO A 39 14.19 -15.55 13.29
C PRO A 39 15.67 -15.93 13.30
N ASN A 40 16.29 -15.99 12.12
CA ASN A 40 17.70 -16.32 12.00
C ASN A 40 18.57 -15.05 12.16
N PRO A 41 19.82 -15.17 12.62
CA PRO A 41 20.75 -14.03 12.70
C PRO A 41 20.98 -13.34 11.35
N VAL A 42 20.73 -14.07 10.25
CA VAL A 42 20.79 -13.57 8.88
C VAL A 42 19.66 -12.58 8.59
N ASP A 43 18.45 -12.84 9.09
CA ASP A 43 17.31 -11.92 8.94
C ASP A 43 17.57 -10.62 9.69
N ALA A 44 18.20 -10.71 10.87
CA ALA A 44 18.59 -9.54 11.66
C ALA A 44 19.67 -8.70 10.95
N GLY A 45 20.70 -9.35 10.39
CA GLY A 45 21.74 -8.66 9.62
C GLY A 45 21.22 -8.01 8.33
N ALA A 46 20.37 -8.72 7.59
CA ALA A 46 19.74 -8.19 6.38
C ALA A 46 18.79 -7.03 6.69
N SER A 47 18.05 -7.10 7.80
CA SER A 47 17.19 -6.00 8.26
C SER A 47 17.99 -4.79 8.73
N ALA A 48 19.13 -4.99 9.39
CA ALA A 48 20.03 -3.91 9.78
C ALA A 48 20.64 -3.21 8.56
N LEU A 49 21.10 -3.98 7.56
CA LEU A 49 21.56 -3.41 6.30
C LEU A 49 20.43 -2.69 5.56
N ALA A 50 19.22 -3.25 5.57
CA ALA A 50 18.04 -2.60 5.00
C ALA A 50 17.77 -1.25 5.65
N ALA A 51 17.88 -1.14 6.98
CA ALA A 51 17.72 0.12 7.70
C ALA A 51 18.77 1.17 7.33
N GLU A 52 19.99 0.74 6.95
CA GLU A 52 21.08 1.64 6.56
C GLU A 52 21.01 2.05 5.09
N VAL A 53 20.76 1.09 4.19
CA VAL A 53 20.89 1.30 2.74
C VAL A 53 19.58 1.69 2.07
N VAL A 54 18.44 1.27 2.62
CA VAL A 54 17.12 1.61 2.06
C VAL A 54 16.70 2.98 2.59
N GLN A 55 16.47 3.93 1.68
CA GLN A 55 16.01 5.26 2.06
C GLN A 55 14.53 5.22 2.45
N PRO A 56 14.16 5.63 3.68
CA PRO A 56 12.77 5.80 4.04
C PRO A 56 12.21 7.04 3.33
N LEU A 57 11.13 6.86 2.59
CA LEU A 57 10.46 7.89 1.83
C LEU A 57 9.15 8.26 2.52
N GLY A 58 8.99 9.55 2.78
CA GLY A 58 7.82 10.14 3.40
C GLY A 58 7.52 11.51 2.80
N MET A 59 6.49 12.17 3.34
CA MET A 59 5.95 13.42 2.80
C MET A 59 6.97 14.54 2.61
N GLN A 60 8.01 14.59 3.44
CA GLN A 60 8.99 15.67 3.47
C GLN A 60 10.16 15.46 2.49
N ASN A 61 10.51 14.21 2.17
CA ASN A 61 11.74 13.88 1.46
C ASN A 61 11.52 13.14 0.13
N TRP A 62 10.35 12.57 -0.13
CA TRP A 62 10.12 11.77 -1.36
C TRP A 62 10.51 12.53 -2.63
N LYS A 63 10.17 13.83 -2.68
CA LYS A 63 10.47 14.69 -3.83
C LYS A 63 11.97 14.97 -3.96
N GLN A 64 12.73 15.01 -2.87
CA GLN A 64 14.18 15.22 -2.94
C GLN A 64 14.92 13.99 -3.49
N HIS A 65 14.35 12.80 -3.29
CA HIS A 65 14.95 11.53 -3.68
C HIS A 65 14.52 11.07 -5.08
N ILE A 66 13.22 11.05 -5.34
CA ILE A 66 12.65 10.44 -6.55
C ILE A 66 12.50 11.46 -7.69
N TRP A 67 12.45 12.77 -7.41
CA TRP A 67 12.24 13.74 -8.47
C TRP A 67 13.40 13.74 -9.48
N PRO A 68 13.12 13.80 -10.79
CA PRO A 68 14.14 13.83 -11.83
C PRO A 68 15.19 14.91 -11.58
N LYS A 69 16.47 14.52 -11.64
CA LYS A 69 17.59 15.43 -11.44
C LYS A 69 18.18 15.86 -12.78
N PRO A 70 18.80 17.05 -12.87
CA PRO A 70 19.40 17.52 -14.10
C PRO A 70 20.53 16.62 -14.58
N ASP A 71 21.39 16.16 -13.67
CA ASP A 71 22.69 15.63 -14.06
C ASP A 71 22.79 14.10 -14.10
N GLU A 72 21.76 13.39 -13.61
CA GLU A 72 21.81 11.93 -13.43
C GLU A 72 20.46 11.29 -13.74
N ALA A 73 20.47 10.28 -14.61
CA ALA A 73 19.35 9.36 -14.74
C ALA A 73 19.39 8.37 -13.57
N GLN A 74 18.26 8.17 -12.90
CA GLN A 74 18.20 7.37 -11.67
C GLN A 74 17.15 6.28 -11.79
N GLU A 75 17.50 5.09 -11.30
CA GLU A 75 16.58 3.98 -11.13
C GLU A 75 16.25 3.83 -9.65
N TRP A 76 14.98 3.87 -9.29
CA TRP A 76 14.53 3.63 -7.93
C TRP A 76 13.69 2.38 -7.84
N LEU A 77 14.04 1.50 -6.91
CA LEU A 77 13.21 0.38 -6.49
C LEU A 77 12.62 0.72 -5.12
N VAL A 78 11.34 1.07 -5.10
CA VAL A 78 10.65 1.52 -3.90
C VAL A 78 9.70 0.44 -3.42
N TYR A 79 9.94 -0.10 -2.23
CA TYR A 79 9.02 -1.03 -1.60
C TYR A 79 7.93 -0.28 -0.83
N VAL A 80 6.68 -0.52 -1.19
CA VAL A 80 5.50 0.04 -0.52
C VAL A 80 4.96 -1.00 0.46
N THR A 81 5.15 -0.74 1.75
CA THR A 81 4.62 -1.55 2.85
C THR A 81 3.44 -0.85 3.52
N GLY A 82 2.62 -1.62 4.23
CA GLY A 82 1.43 -1.13 4.94
C GLY A 82 1.39 -1.57 6.39
N GLY A 83 2.55 -1.85 6.98
CA GLY A 83 2.66 -2.33 8.34
C GLY A 83 1.72 -3.51 8.63
N ASN A 84 1.12 -3.51 9.81
CA ASN A 84 0.16 -4.53 10.21
C ASN A 84 -1.28 -4.12 9.86
N LYS A 85 -1.60 -2.83 9.98
CA LYS A 85 -2.99 -2.34 9.81
C LYS A 85 -3.36 -2.14 8.35
N THR A 86 -2.61 -1.31 7.64
CA THR A 86 -2.91 -0.93 6.24
C THR A 86 -2.82 -2.14 5.30
N CYS A 87 -2.05 -3.16 5.69
CA CYS A 87 -1.88 -4.41 4.93
C CYS A 87 -2.70 -5.59 5.50
N PHE A 88 -3.62 -5.38 6.44
CA PHE A 88 -4.46 -6.42 7.04
C PHE A 88 -3.68 -7.65 7.57
N GLY A 89 -2.48 -7.43 8.12
CA GLY A 89 -1.57 -8.47 8.61
C GLY A 89 -0.89 -9.31 7.52
N ARG A 90 -0.99 -8.94 6.24
CA ARG A 90 -0.45 -9.73 5.12
C ARG A 90 0.95 -9.32 4.67
N CYS A 91 1.49 -8.22 5.20
CA CYS A 91 2.79 -7.71 4.79
C CYS A 91 3.98 -8.38 5.51
N GLY A 92 3.76 -9.26 6.48
CA GLY A 92 4.84 -9.91 7.23
C GLY A 92 5.85 -10.64 6.33
N ASN A 93 5.36 -11.51 5.44
CA ASN A 93 6.23 -12.24 4.51
C ASN A 93 6.91 -11.31 3.47
N PRO A 94 6.19 -10.42 2.76
CA PRO A 94 6.81 -9.45 1.86
C PRO A 94 7.87 -8.55 2.52
N ASN A 95 7.65 -8.12 3.77
CA ASN A 95 8.63 -7.32 4.52
C ASN A 95 9.92 -8.10 4.77
N ALA A 96 9.81 -9.36 5.21
CA ALA A 96 10.97 -10.22 5.44
C ALA A 96 11.75 -10.48 4.14
N VAL A 97 11.03 -10.81 3.07
CA VAL A 97 11.60 -11.05 1.74
C VAL A 97 12.27 -9.81 1.17
N TRP A 98 11.69 -8.62 1.37
CA TRP A 98 12.32 -7.35 1.00
C TRP A 98 13.65 -7.16 1.73
N ASN A 99 13.68 -7.31 3.06
CA ASN A 99 14.91 -7.15 3.84
C ASN A 99 16.00 -8.14 3.39
N LEU A 100 15.65 -9.39 3.12
CA LEU A 100 16.56 -10.40 2.57
C LEU A 100 17.05 -10.06 1.16
N SER A 101 16.26 -9.33 0.37
CA SER A 101 16.63 -8.92 -0.99
C SER A 101 17.59 -7.73 -1.02
N VAL A 102 17.56 -6.84 -0.02
CA VAL A 102 18.43 -5.65 0.02
C VAL A 102 19.91 -5.97 -0.18
N PRO A 103 20.56 -6.88 0.57
CA PRO A 103 21.98 -7.17 0.36
C PRO A 103 22.29 -7.61 -1.07
N LEU A 104 21.40 -8.38 -1.68
CA LEU A 104 21.55 -8.85 -3.06
C LEU A 104 21.39 -7.71 -4.07
N LEU A 105 20.40 -6.85 -3.87
CA LEU A 105 20.17 -5.67 -4.71
C LEU A 105 21.36 -4.70 -4.65
N THR A 106 21.96 -4.51 -3.47
CA THR A 106 23.15 -3.66 -3.30
C THR A 106 24.41 -4.26 -3.92
N ALA A 107 24.46 -5.59 -4.03
CA ALA A 107 25.57 -6.31 -4.65
C ALA A 107 25.42 -6.45 -6.18
N LEU A 108 24.29 -6.03 -6.76
CA LEU A 108 24.09 -6.11 -8.21
C LEU A 108 25.13 -5.24 -8.94
N PRO A 109 25.69 -5.73 -10.05
CA PRO A 109 26.62 -4.96 -10.86
C PRO A 109 25.92 -3.68 -11.35
N GLN A 110 26.62 -2.54 -11.24
CA GLN A 110 26.17 -1.24 -11.73
C GLN A 110 26.95 -0.91 -13.02
N PRO A 111 26.54 -1.45 -14.19
CA PRO A 111 27.19 -1.11 -15.45
C PRO A 111 26.98 0.37 -15.76
N ARG A 112 27.99 1.02 -16.35
CA ARG A 112 27.95 2.46 -16.66
C ARG A 112 26.82 2.86 -17.62
N ASP A 113 26.30 1.90 -18.39
CA ASP A 113 25.26 2.13 -19.39
C ASP A 113 23.84 2.13 -18.79
N LYS A 114 23.69 1.80 -17.51
CA LYS A 114 22.40 1.78 -16.81
C LYS A 114 22.35 2.83 -15.70
N PRO A 115 21.16 3.37 -15.39
CA PRO A 115 20.99 4.28 -14.25
C PRO A 115 21.42 3.62 -12.93
N THR A 116 21.93 4.43 -12.00
CA THR A 116 22.30 3.97 -10.66
C THR A 116 21.06 3.47 -9.92
N LEU A 117 21.08 2.21 -9.46
CA LEU A 117 19.99 1.64 -8.67
C LEU A 117 19.99 2.18 -7.23
N LYS A 118 18.87 2.75 -6.80
CA LYS A 118 18.61 3.24 -5.44
C LYS A 118 17.42 2.50 -4.84
N LEU A 119 17.46 2.27 -3.53
CA LEU A 119 16.47 1.48 -2.82
C LEU A 119 15.66 2.36 -1.89
N GLY A 120 14.35 2.38 -2.04
CA GLY A 120 13.45 3.15 -1.19
C GLY A 120 12.47 2.25 -0.45
N THR A 121 11.93 2.74 0.66
CA THR A 121 10.77 2.15 1.31
C THR A 121 9.76 3.23 1.66
N ILE A 122 8.48 2.94 1.46
CA ILE A 122 7.36 3.78 1.89
C ILE A 122 6.52 2.95 2.85
N ASP A 123 6.42 3.41 4.08
CA ASP A 123 5.48 2.85 5.05
C ASP A 123 4.17 3.62 4.99
N CYS A 124 3.13 2.99 4.44
CA CYS A 124 1.78 3.55 4.36
C CYS A 124 1.04 3.58 5.69
N GLU A 125 1.51 2.91 6.75
CA GLU A 125 0.98 3.08 8.10
C GLU A 125 1.53 4.37 8.73
N ALA A 126 2.79 4.72 8.48
CA ALA A 126 3.39 5.98 8.95
C ALA A 126 3.10 7.18 8.03
N ASN A 127 2.90 6.95 6.72
CA ASN A 127 2.71 7.97 5.69
C ASN A 127 1.40 7.76 4.92
N GLU A 128 0.29 7.65 5.64
CA GLU A 128 -1.04 7.39 5.06
C GLU A 128 -1.39 8.37 3.93
N ILE A 129 -1.10 9.66 4.12
CA ILE A 129 -1.41 10.71 3.14
C ILE A 129 -0.60 10.56 1.85
N LEU A 130 0.68 10.16 1.94
CA LEU A 130 1.51 9.96 0.75
C LEU A 130 0.97 8.77 -0.06
N CYS A 131 0.62 7.68 0.63
CA CYS A 131 0.07 6.50 -0.03
C CYS A 131 -1.32 6.74 -0.61
N THR A 132 -2.18 7.54 0.04
CA THR A 132 -3.48 7.92 -0.54
C THR A 132 -3.31 8.84 -1.74
N ALA A 133 -2.39 9.82 -1.67
CA ALA A 133 -2.09 10.73 -2.77
C ALA A 133 -1.63 9.98 -4.02
N TRP A 134 -0.82 8.93 -3.84
CA TRP A 134 -0.30 8.10 -4.92
C TRP A 134 -1.22 6.93 -5.27
N SER A 135 -2.33 6.75 -4.53
CA SER A 135 -3.16 5.55 -4.60
C SER A 135 -2.34 4.25 -4.48
N ALA A 136 -1.29 4.29 -3.66
CA ALA A 136 -0.36 3.19 -3.44
C ALA A 136 -0.97 2.15 -2.51
N GLY A 137 -1.18 0.94 -3.02
CA GLY A 137 -1.69 -0.18 -2.23
C GLY A 137 -0.57 -1.17 -1.86
N PRO A 138 -0.29 -1.38 -0.57
CA PRO A 138 0.68 -2.39 -0.13
C PRO A 138 0.10 -3.82 -0.21
N PRO A 139 0.94 -4.86 -0.35
CA PRO A 139 2.38 -4.82 -0.63
C PRO A 139 2.66 -4.65 -2.13
N ALA A 140 3.53 -3.72 -2.50
CA ALA A 140 3.91 -3.50 -3.89
C ALA A 140 5.36 -3.01 -4.02
N ILE A 141 5.98 -3.27 -5.16
CA ILE A 141 7.23 -2.66 -5.57
C ILE A 141 6.94 -1.68 -6.68
N TRP A 142 7.41 -0.45 -6.50
CA TRP A 142 7.32 0.62 -7.45
C TRP A 142 8.70 0.80 -8.05
N HIS A 143 8.79 0.55 -9.35
CA HIS A 143 10.03 0.69 -10.10
C HIS A 143 9.96 1.99 -10.89
N PHE A 144 10.85 2.92 -10.60
CA PHE A 144 10.95 4.20 -11.28
C PHE A 144 12.21 4.24 -12.13
N LEU A 145 12.08 4.69 -13.36
CA LEU A 145 13.18 5.13 -14.20
C LEU A 145 12.99 6.60 -14.49
N THR A 146 13.83 7.42 -13.87
CA THR A 146 13.80 8.87 -14.00
C THR A 146 14.93 9.32 -14.92
N PRO A 147 14.62 9.97 -16.05
CA PRO A 147 15.63 10.47 -16.97
C PRO A 147 16.37 11.68 -16.38
N ALA A 148 17.60 11.91 -16.86
CA ALA A 148 18.33 13.15 -16.59
C ALA A 148 17.65 14.31 -17.34
N THR A 149 17.19 15.34 -16.61
CA THR A 149 16.42 16.43 -17.23
C THR A 149 17.28 17.36 -18.08
N SER A 150 18.60 17.37 -17.90
CA SER A 150 19.52 18.13 -18.77
C SER A 150 19.57 17.58 -20.21
N SER A 151 19.41 16.26 -20.37
CA SER A 151 19.43 15.60 -21.68
C SER A 151 18.10 15.71 -22.40
N ASN A 152 16.99 15.62 -21.67
CA ASN A 152 15.66 15.80 -22.22
C ASN A 152 14.70 16.28 -21.10
N PRO A 153 14.36 17.58 -21.06
CA PRO A 153 13.52 18.13 -19.99
C PRO A 153 12.06 17.65 -20.05
N ASP A 154 11.60 17.17 -21.22
CA ASP A 154 10.24 16.69 -21.45
C ASP A 154 10.13 15.15 -21.41
N ALA A 155 11.23 14.45 -21.08
CA ALA A 155 11.20 12.99 -20.98
C ALA A 155 10.36 12.55 -19.78
N ALA A 156 9.28 11.81 -20.06
CA ALA A 156 8.45 11.19 -19.04
C ALA A 156 9.25 10.12 -18.26
N SER A 157 8.98 10.04 -16.96
CA SER A 157 9.53 8.98 -16.11
C SER A 157 8.69 7.71 -16.23
N ASP A 158 9.36 6.56 -16.38
CA ASP A 158 8.70 5.26 -16.47
C ASP A 158 8.50 4.71 -15.05
N LEU A 159 7.26 4.73 -14.57
CA LEU A 159 6.85 4.08 -13.32
C LEU A 159 6.13 2.77 -13.62
N ARG A 160 6.61 1.68 -13.03
CA ARG A 160 5.94 0.38 -13.09
C ARG A 160 5.55 -0.09 -11.70
N ILE A 161 4.27 -0.38 -11.52
CA ILE A 161 3.70 -0.84 -10.25
C ILE A 161 3.59 -2.36 -10.28
N ILE A 162 4.41 -3.02 -9.46
CA ILE A 162 4.51 -4.47 -9.36
C ILE A 162 3.85 -4.89 -8.05
N ARG A 163 2.63 -5.42 -8.13
CA ARG A 163 1.94 -5.94 -6.94
C ARG A 163 2.59 -7.24 -6.49
N LEU A 164 2.91 -7.34 -5.20
CA LEU A 164 3.47 -8.55 -4.62
C LEU A 164 2.36 -9.45 -4.10
N ASN A 165 2.53 -10.76 -4.30
CA ASN A 165 1.67 -11.73 -3.64
C ASN A 165 2.16 -11.93 -2.21
N SER A 166 1.31 -11.64 -1.22
CA SER A 166 1.64 -11.71 0.20
C SER A 166 2.18 -13.06 0.66
N THR A 167 1.78 -14.17 0.02
CA THR A 167 2.16 -15.53 0.49
C THR A 167 3.24 -16.19 -0.35
N THR A 168 3.41 -15.81 -1.61
CA THR A 168 4.28 -16.52 -2.54
C THR A 168 5.47 -15.70 -3.05
N VAL A 169 5.61 -14.44 -2.64
CA VAL A 169 6.74 -13.62 -3.05
C VAL A 169 8.04 -14.23 -2.52
N THR A 170 9.04 -14.31 -3.40
CA THR A 170 10.39 -14.79 -3.06
C THR A 170 11.43 -13.70 -3.23
N THR A 171 12.62 -13.90 -2.66
CA THR A 171 13.72 -12.94 -2.80
C THR A 171 14.20 -12.85 -4.26
N GLU A 172 14.17 -13.96 -5.00
CA GLU A 172 14.46 -14.02 -6.45
C GLU A 172 13.47 -13.15 -7.27
N ASP A 173 12.19 -13.15 -6.88
CA ASP A 173 11.17 -12.33 -7.53
C ASP A 173 11.47 -10.85 -7.45
N ILE A 174 12.06 -10.38 -6.33
CA ILE A 174 12.40 -8.98 -6.09
C ILE A 174 13.71 -8.62 -6.79
N VAL A 175 14.75 -9.44 -6.62
CA VAL A 175 16.09 -9.19 -7.19
C VAL A 175 16.08 -9.25 -8.72
N SER A 176 15.11 -9.94 -9.33
CA SER A 176 14.94 -9.96 -10.79
C SER A 176 14.29 -8.69 -11.38
N ILE A 177 13.77 -7.79 -10.54
CA ILE A 177 13.05 -6.59 -10.99
C ILE A 177 13.97 -5.54 -11.62
N PRO A 178 15.08 -5.10 -10.99
CA PRO A 178 15.89 -4.00 -11.51
C PRO A 178 16.45 -4.22 -12.92
N SER A 179 16.78 -3.12 -13.57
CA SER A 179 17.35 -3.10 -14.91
C SER A 179 18.74 -3.73 -14.99
N THR A 180 19.46 -3.76 -13.86
CA THR A 180 20.78 -4.36 -13.70
C THR A 180 20.74 -5.89 -13.51
N SER A 181 19.54 -6.46 -13.36
CA SER A 181 19.30 -7.89 -13.21
C SER A 181 18.58 -8.45 -14.45
N THR A 182 17.59 -9.34 -14.28
CA THR A 182 16.78 -9.90 -15.37
C THR A 182 15.78 -8.89 -15.97
N SER A 183 15.72 -7.65 -15.47
CA SER A 183 14.84 -6.61 -16.00
C SER A 183 13.37 -7.01 -16.03
N ARG A 184 12.90 -7.75 -15.01
CA ARG A 184 11.51 -8.26 -14.96
C ARG A 184 10.48 -7.12 -15.00
N TYR A 185 10.84 -5.91 -14.58
CA TYR A 185 9.99 -4.72 -14.70
C TYR A 185 9.40 -4.53 -16.10
N GLN A 186 10.13 -4.92 -17.16
CA GLN A 186 9.69 -4.76 -18.55
C GLN A 186 8.39 -5.52 -18.88
N LYS A 187 8.07 -6.57 -18.11
CA LYS A 187 6.83 -7.35 -18.29
C LYS A 187 5.58 -6.61 -17.83
N TYR A 188 5.74 -5.58 -16.99
CA TYR A 188 4.64 -4.78 -16.46
C TYR A 188 4.47 -3.54 -17.32
N THR A 189 3.25 -3.08 -17.54
CA THR A 189 3.00 -1.86 -18.31
C THR A 189 3.42 -0.61 -17.51
N PRO A 190 4.06 0.39 -18.14
CA PRO A 190 4.22 1.72 -17.54
C PRO A 190 2.89 2.29 -17.06
N TYR A 191 2.90 2.92 -15.90
CA TYR A 191 1.74 3.57 -15.31
C TYR A 191 1.70 5.04 -15.73
N GLU A 192 0.82 5.38 -16.66
CA GLU A 192 0.64 6.76 -17.16
C GLU A 192 -0.64 7.41 -16.61
N GLY A 193 -1.08 7.00 -15.41
CA GLY A 193 -2.33 7.46 -14.82
C GLY A 193 -2.28 8.92 -14.35
N MET A 194 -3.46 9.53 -14.14
CA MET A 194 -3.57 10.91 -13.65
C MET A 194 -2.91 11.15 -12.28
N LEU A 195 -2.81 10.10 -11.46
CA LEU A 195 -2.19 10.10 -10.13
C LEU A 195 -0.72 9.66 -10.17
N HIS A 196 -0.10 9.64 -11.36
CA HIS A 196 1.32 9.39 -11.47
C HIS A 196 2.12 10.46 -10.67
N PRO A 197 3.03 10.05 -9.76
CA PRO A 197 3.59 10.93 -8.74
C PRO A 197 4.57 11.99 -9.26
N ILE A 198 5.04 11.85 -10.50
CA ILE A 198 5.99 12.78 -11.14
C ILE A 198 5.28 13.50 -12.30
N ASP A 199 4.89 12.74 -13.33
CA ASP A 199 4.33 13.27 -14.58
C ASP A 199 2.79 13.34 -14.66
N GLY A 200 2.08 12.88 -13.63
CA GLY A 200 0.63 12.82 -13.62
C GLY A 200 -0.02 14.20 -13.67
N THR A 201 -1.23 14.28 -14.23
CA THR A 201 -1.99 15.53 -14.34
C THR A 201 -2.18 16.19 -12.97
N PHE A 202 -2.49 15.41 -11.93
CA PHE A 202 -2.63 15.94 -10.57
C PHE A 202 -1.32 16.53 -10.04
N GLN A 203 -0.18 15.94 -10.40
CA GLN A 203 1.12 16.43 -9.97
C GLN A 203 1.48 17.73 -10.66
N LYS A 204 1.21 17.84 -11.96
CA LYS A 204 1.42 19.06 -12.75
C LYS A 204 0.64 20.26 -12.22
N PHE A 205 -0.58 20.04 -11.71
CA PHE A 205 -1.39 21.08 -11.08
C PHE A 205 -1.12 21.25 -9.57
N GLY A 206 -0.18 20.51 -8.98
CA GLY A 206 0.09 20.54 -7.54
C GLY A 206 -1.06 20.01 -6.67
N LEU A 207 -2.00 19.26 -7.26
CA LEU A 207 -3.19 18.74 -6.61
C LEU A 207 -3.00 17.36 -5.97
N THR A 208 -1.92 16.64 -6.27
CA THR A 208 -1.67 15.28 -5.75
C THR A 208 -1.73 15.22 -4.22
N ILE A 209 -1.02 16.13 -3.54
CA ILE A 209 -0.99 16.16 -2.07
C ILE A 209 -2.33 16.63 -1.47
N PRO A 210 -2.93 17.76 -1.92
CA PRO A 210 -4.28 18.13 -1.48
C PRO A 210 -5.32 17.04 -1.70
N PHE A 211 -5.26 16.33 -2.83
CA PHE A 211 -6.13 15.20 -3.12
C PHE A 211 -5.91 14.03 -2.16
N GLY A 212 -4.65 13.71 -1.83
CA GLY A 212 -4.31 12.74 -0.80
C GLY A 212 -4.92 13.07 0.56
N TYR A 213 -4.83 14.33 1.00
CA TYR A 213 -5.48 14.80 2.23
C TYR A 213 -7.01 14.68 2.16
N ALA A 214 -7.61 15.03 1.02
CA ALA A 214 -9.05 14.93 0.84
C ALA A 214 -9.54 13.47 0.92
N LEU A 215 -8.88 12.54 0.22
CA LEU A 215 -9.22 11.12 0.27
C LEU A 215 -8.95 10.51 1.64
N TRP A 216 -7.83 10.86 2.27
CA TRP A 216 -7.52 10.43 3.63
C TRP A 216 -8.60 10.90 4.61
N ALA A 217 -8.99 12.17 4.56
CA ALA A 217 -10.03 12.72 5.42
C ALA A 217 -11.38 12.02 5.19
N LEU A 218 -11.76 11.76 3.92
CA LEU A 218 -12.97 11.01 3.59
C LEU A 218 -12.94 9.57 4.12
N GLY A 219 -11.78 8.90 4.06
CA GLY A 219 -11.58 7.55 4.60
C GLY A 219 -11.56 7.52 6.13
N ALA A 220 -11.14 8.61 6.77
CA ALA A 220 -11.16 8.77 8.22
C ALA A 220 -12.58 9.03 8.76
N VAL A 221 -13.55 9.37 7.91
CA VAL A 221 -14.95 9.56 8.33
C VAL A 221 -15.57 8.21 8.68
N PRO A 222 -15.99 8.00 9.94
CA PRO A 222 -16.68 6.76 10.31
C PRO A 222 -18.01 6.61 9.57
N SER A 223 -18.40 5.37 9.25
CA SER A 223 -19.66 5.08 8.56
C SER A 223 -20.90 5.65 9.26
N TRP A 224 -20.90 5.69 10.60
CA TRP A 224 -21.98 6.28 11.39
C TRP A 224 -22.14 7.78 11.14
N LEU A 225 -21.04 8.51 10.92
CA LEU A 225 -21.09 9.94 10.71
C LEU A 225 -21.66 10.28 9.33
N MET A 226 -21.34 9.49 8.30
CA MET A 226 -21.97 9.62 6.98
C MET A 226 -23.49 9.37 7.06
N MET A 227 -23.93 8.38 7.86
CA MET A 227 -25.35 8.12 8.08
C MET A 227 -26.05 9.30 8.78
N LEU A 228 -25.39 9.96 9.72
CA LEU A 228 -25.93 11.17 10.36
C LEU A 228 -26.02 12.34 9.36
N VAL A 229 -24.98 12.58 8.56
CA VAL A 229 -24.98 13.66 7.56
C VAL A 229 -26.13 13.50 6.57
N ILE A 230 -26.34 12.28 6.04
CA ILE A 230 -27.47 11.99 5.13
C ILE A 230 -28.82 12.14 5.86
N SER A 231 -28.90 11.73 7.12
CA SER A 231 -30.12 11.88 7.93
C SER A 231 -30.49 13.33 8.17
N PHE A 232 -29.54 14.20 8.49
CA PHE A 232 -29.80 15.63 8.68
C PHE A 232 -30.07 16.34 7.35
N ALA A 233 -29.32 16.04 6.29
CA ALA A 233 -29.54 16.62 4.97
C ALA A 233 -30.93 16.28 4.41
N SER A 234 -31.36 15.01 4.53
CA SER A 234 -32.69 14.58 4.10
C SER A 234 -33.81 15.25 4.92
N ARG A 235 -33.66 15.34 6.25
CA ARG A 235 -34.59 16.07 7.12
C ARG A 235 -34.67 17.56 6.78
N GLN A 236 -33.56 18.19 6.41
CA GLN A 236 -33.50 19.61 6.04
C GLN A 236 -34.14 19.88 4.67
N ILE A 237 -34.05 18.95 3.71
CA ILE A 237 -34.74 19.06 2.42
C ILE A 237 -36.24 18.80 2.59
N MET A 238 -36.62 17.81 3.38
CA MET A 238 -38.03 17.53 3.68
C MET A 238 -38.69 18.64 4.50
N SER A 239 -37.98 19.26 5.46
CA SER A 239 -38.52 20.39 6.23
C SER A 239 -38.76 21.64 5.37
N LYS A 240 -37.87 21.90 4.40
CA LYS A 240 -38.06 22.98 3.42
C LYS A 240 -39.25 22.70 2.49
N ARG A 241 -39.40 21.46 2.01
CA ARG A 241 -40.55 21.07 1.16
C ARG A 241 -41.89 21.08 1.91
N MET A 242 -41.91 20.77 3.20
CA MET A 242 -43.12 20.87 4.04
C MET A 242 -43.47 22.33 4.37
N ALA A 243 -42.49 23.23 4.46
CA ALA A 243 -42.72 24.66 4.67
C ALA A 243 -43.25 25.38 3.41
N GLU A 244 -42.97 24.86 2.21
CA GLU A 244 -43.49 25.37 0.93
C GLU A 244 -44.78 24.68 0.47
N SER A 245 -45.40 23.82 1.28
CA SER A 245 -46.73 23.26 0.97
C SER A 245 -47.81 24.30 1.32
N PRO A 246 -48.47 24.96 0.34
CA PRO A 246 -49.58 25.84 0.62
C PRO A 246 -50.81 24.96 0.86
N GLY A 247 -51.13 24.70 2.12
CA GLY A 247 -52.40 24.07 2.48
C GLY A 247 -52.33 23.04 3.58
N VAL A 248 -52.00 23.46 4.79
CA VAL A 248 -52.68 22.92 5.98
C VAL A 248 -53.15 24.11 6.79
N PRO A 249 -54.46 24.47 6.76
CA PRO A 249 -54.95 25.49 7.66
C PRO A 249 -54.81 25.00 9.10
N ALA A 250 -54.12 25.79 9.91
CA ALA A 250 -54.24 25.73 11.35
C ALA A 250 -55.69 26.05 11.73
N GLY A 251 -56.43 25.09 12.26
CA GLY A 251 -57.78 25.34 12.75
C GLY A 251 -58.55 24.08 13.11
N GLY A 252 -58.73 23.84 14.41
CA GLY A 252 -59.73 22.89 14.92
C GLY A 252 -59.30 22.21 16.21
N ALA A 253 -59.64 22.80 17.35
CA ALA A 253 -59.57 22.14 18.65
C ALA A 253 -60.37 20.82 18.64
N PRO A 254 -59.91 19.75 19.30
CA PRO A 254 -60.74 18.55 19.47
C PRO A 254 -61.84 18.84 20.49
N GLY A 255 -63.04 19.16 19.98
CA GLY A 255 -64.27 19.14 20.75
C GLY A 255 -64.55 17.73 21.28
N GLY A 256 -64.92 17.65 22.56
CA GLY A 256 -65.14 16.39 23.27
C GLY A 256 -66.32 15.56 22.74
N GLN A 257 -66.06 14.25 22.60
CA GLN A 257 -66.78 13.08 23.12
C GLN A 257 -68.34 13.06 23.15
N PRO A 258 -68.96 11.89 22.85
CA PRO A 258 -68.95 10.82 23.84
C PRO A 258 -68.67 9.40 23.32
N ALA A 259 -68.17 8.60 24.27
CA ALA A 259 -67.91 7.19 24.15
C ALA A 259 -69.18 6.35 23.95
N ALA A 260 -69.06 5.27 23.17
CA ALA A 260 -69.92 4.11 23.27
C ALA A 260 -69.04 2.85 23.39
N ALA A 261 -69.22 2.12 24.49
CA ALA A 261 -68.57 0.85 24.80
C ALA A 261 -69.50 -0.34 24.40
N PRO A 262 -69.08 -1.61 24.53
CA PRO A 262 -68.99 -2.54 23.41
C PRO A 262 -70.15 -3.55 23.35
N ALA A 263 -70.36 -4.19 22.19
CA ALA A 263 -71.18 -5.38 22.06
C ALA A 263 -70.33 -6.57 21.58
N ALA A 264 -70.17 -7.54 22.45
CA ALA A 264 -69.66 -8.87 22.15
C ALA A 264 -70.75 -9.73 21.52
N ALA A 265 -70.39 -10.65 20.60
CA ALA A 265 -70.81 -12.06 20.64
C ALA A 265 -70.23 -12.89 19.48
N ALA A 266 -69.53 -13.96 19.87
CA ALA A 266 -69.57 -15.33 19.33
C ALA A 266 -69.25 -15.54 17.83
N GLY A 267 -68.13 -16.17 17.47
CA GLY A 267 -67.88 -17.62 17.57
C GLY A 267 -67.74 -18.15 16.12
N LYS A 268 -66.92 -19.12 15.72
CA LYS A 268 -66.30 -20.31 16.33
C LYS A 268 -65.09 -20.70 15.44
N GLY A 269 -64.10 -21.39 15.99
CA GLY A 269 -63.21 -22.24 15.20
C GLY A 269 -61.70 -22.07 15.47
N SER A 270 -61.21 -22.78 16.47
CA SER A 270 -59.82 -23.25 16.58
C SER A 270 -59.90 -24.76 16.89
N PRO A 271 -58.83 -25.58 16.81
CA PRO A 271 -57.42 -25.29 16.48
C PRO A 271 -56.87 -26.27 15.40
N ALA A 272 -55.60 -26.21 15.00
CA ALA A 272 -54.61 -27.17 15.48
C ALA A 272 -53.17 -26.72 15.23
N GLN A 273 -52.39 -26.79 16.30
CA GLN A 273 -50.94 -26.71 16.37
C GLN A 273 -50.25 -27.98 15.84
N ALA A 274 -48.93 -27.82 15.72
CA ALA A 274 -47.88 -28.83 15.92
C ALA A 274 -47.41 -29.57 14.66
N GLY A 275 -46.12 -29.78 14.43
CA GLY A 275 -44.96 -29.53 15.27
C GLY A 275 -43.71 -30.10 14.59
N LYS A 276 -42.54 -29.56 14.95
CA LYS A 276 -41.21 -30.12 14.66
C LYS A 276 -41.14 -31.61 15.00
N LYS A 277 -40.36 -32.38 14.22
CA LYS A 277 -39.36 -33.31 14.77
C LYS A 277 -38.37 -33.82 13.73
N ASP A 278 -37.15 -33.97 14.23
CA ASP A 278 -35.93 -34.49 13.63
C ASP A 278 -36.01 -35.92 13.07
N LYS A 279 -34.96 -36.25 12.29
CA LYS A 279 -34.15 -37.49 12.28
C LYS A 279 -34.06 -38.26 10.94
N LYS A 280 -32.84 -38.18 10.38
CA LYS A 280 -31.87 -39.29 10.20
C LYS A 280 -32.13 -40.35 9.11
N LYS A 281 -31.03 -40.62 8.38
CA LYS A 281 -30.66 -41.82 7.59
C LYS A 281 -31.36 -42.01 6.23
N ARG A 282 -30.61 -41.87 5.14
CA ARG A 282 -29.76 -42.91 4.55
C ARG A 282 -28.78 -42.28 3.58
#